data_AF-A0A387G0G9-F1
#
_entry.id   AF-A0A387G0G9-F1
#
_cell.length_a   1.000
_cell.length_b   1.000
_cell.length_c   1.000
_cell.angle_alpha   90.00
_cell.angle_beta   90.00
_cell.angle_gamma   90.00
#
_symmetry.space_group_name_H-M   'P 1'
#
loop_
_entity.id
_entity.type
_entity.pdbx_description
1 polymer ?
#
loop_
_entity_poly.entity_id
_entity_poly.type
_entity_poly.pdbx_seq_one_letter_code
_entity_poly.pdbx_strand_id
1 'polypeptide(L)'
;MDHFTIIQALCRAAMADASPALRKQIERLRDALAKDGEQQQSAALASILTTADRTKELAPSRIERSKTQIFGEPLTRNTPVPVDRETSAPLADIIFPADIQSAAPLFNETVSQAIGTIIDEWANFDALAEIDIRPSKTCLIYGVPGTGKTRLALWIAQQLDLPVVLVKLDGLVSSFLGTTARNIGNLFTFANRHRCVLLLDEFDAIAKVRDDPQEVGEIKRVVNALLQNLDIRRDVGFTIGITNHPKLLDSAVWRRFEVQLEIPKPDFEIRKAIAAHFMRPVKAPDSHLRLISWFTEGSTGAEIESLVRTYKKATTVRDEDRRGLLDTLRQFATLNAARVQSERRALLFDDAGNLFRAMRDDPILGFSMADIGEIAGKDKSTVSRQLGRVAKMGEGEVSNG
;
A
#
# COMPACT_ATOMS: atom_id res chain seq x y z
N MET A 1 22.37 -39.04 5.04
CA MET A 1 22.99 -38.02 5.93
C MET A 1 22.15 -37.77 7.19
N ASP A 2 22.71 -37.92 8.40
CA ASP A 2 21.99 -37.88 9.70
C ASP A 2 21.36 -36.51 10.08
N HIS A 3 21.69 -35.44 9.35
CA HIS A 3 21.17 -34.08 9.60
C HIS A 3 20.54 -33.42 8.37
N PHE A 4 20.18 -34.21 7.34
CA PHE A 4 19.64 -33.67 6.09
C PHE A 4 18.36 -32.85 6.29
N THR A 5 17.52 -33.19 7.27
CA THR A 5 16.30 -32.44 7.62
C THR A 5 16.59 -31.01 8.06
N ILE A 6 17.69 -30.77 8.78
CA ILE A 6 18.14 -29.44 9.19
C ILE A 6 18.65 -28.66 7.97
N ILE A 7 19.43 -29.31 7.11
CA ILE A 7 19.94 -28.73 5.85
C ILE A 7 18.78 -28.35 4.93
N GLN A 8 17.74 -29.19 4.84
CA GLN A 8 16.54 -28.94 4.06
C GLN A 8 15.77 -27.71 4.58
N ALA A 9 15.61 -27.58 5.91
CA ALA A 9 14.97 -26.42 6.52
C ALA A 9 15.77 -25.12 6.28
N LEU A 10 17.11 -25.19 6.37
CA LEU A 10 18.01 -24.08 6.05
C LEU A 10 17.90 -23.67 4.59
N CYS A 11 17.88 -24.63 3.66
CA CYS A 11 17.71 -24.36 2.22
C CYS A 11 16.36 -23.71 1.94
N ARG A 12 15.28 -24.16 2.59
CA ARG A 12 13.95 -23.56 2.43
C ARG A 12 13.90 -22.11 2.92
N ALA A 13 14.47 -21.82 4.09
CA ALA A 13 14.55 -20.47 4.62
C ALA A 13 15.44 -19.56 3.76
N ALA A 14 16.57 -20.09 3.27
CA ALA A 14 17.50 -19.39 2.40
C ALA A 14 16.91 -19.03 1.03
N MET A 15 16.00 -19.86 0.50
CA MET A 15 15.40 -19.64 -0.82
C MET A 15 14.32 -18.56 -0.85
N ALA A 16 13.87 -18.06 0.31
CA ALA A 16 12.89 -16.96 0.38
C ALA A 16 13.44 -15.61 -0.12
N ASP A 17 14.76 -15.38 -0.01
CA ASP A 17 15.47 -14.18 -0.53
C ASP A 17 16.85 -14.56 -1.10
N ALA A 18 16.88 -15.61 -1.94
CA ALA A 18 18.14 -16.21 -2.38
C ALA A 18 18.90 -15.34 -3.38
N SER A 19 20.16 -15.02 -3.03
CA SER A 19 21.13 -14.51 -4.01
C SER A 19 21.50 -15.58 -5.07
N PRO A 20 21.90 -15.18 -6.28
CA PRO A 20 22.33 -16.13 -7.33
C PRO A 20 23.48 -17.05 -6.89
N ALA A 21 24.35 -16.55 -6.02
CA ALA A 21 25.46 -17.33 -5.47
C ALA A 21 24.97 -18.46 -4.54
N LEU A 22 24.00 -18.17 -3.68
CA LEU A 22 23.44 -19.15 -2.74
C LEU A 22 22.67 -20.25 -3.45
N ARG A 23 21.88 -19.89 -4.47
CA ARG A 23 21.18 -20.84 -5.33
C ARG A 23 22.16 -21.83 -5.98
N LYS A 24 23.25 -21.33 -6.57
CA LYS A 24 24.27 -22.19 -7.21
C LYS A 24 24.90 -23.17 -6.22
N GLN A 25 25.02 -22.82 -4.94
CA GLN A 25 25.52 -23.76 -3.93
C GLN A 25 24.49 -24.85 -3.60
N ILE A 26 23.19 -24.52 -3.56
CA ILE A 26 22.11 -25.49 -3.34
C ILE A 26 22.00 -26.44 -4.55
N GLU A 27 22.15 -25.94 -5.78
CA GLU A 27 22.22 -26.76 -6.99
C GLU A 27 23.42 -27.71 -6.96
N ARG A 28 24.60 -27.24 -6.56
CA ARG A 28 25.79 -28.10 -6.39
C ARG A 28 25.59 -29.16 -5.32
N LEU A 29 24.93 -28.82 -4.20
CA LEU A 29 24.59 -29.78 -3.16
C LEU A 29 23.62 -30.85 -3.66
N ARG A 30 22.57 -30.45 -4.40
CA ARG A 30 21.64 -31.38 -5.05
C ARG A 30 22.35 -32.34 -6.01
N ASP A 31 23.27 -31.83 -6.83
CA ASP A 31 23.99 -32.63 -7.84
C ASP A 31 25.01 -33.57 -7.19
N ALA A 32 25.65 -33.16 -6.10
CA ALA A 32 26.53 -34.02 -5.31
C ALA A 32 25.73 -35.17 -4.68
N LEU A 33 24.59 -34.89 -4.05
CA LEU A 33 23.71 -35.89 -3.47
C LEU A 33 23.15 -36.88 -4.51
N ALA A 34 22.90 -36.41 -5.73
CA ALA A 34 22.48 -37.27 -6.83
C ALA A 34 23.59 -38.25 -7.25
N LYS A 35 24.85 -37.78 -7.29
CA LYS A 35 26.01 -38.62 -7.61
C LYS A 35 26.33 -39.65 -6.52
N ASP A 36 26.07 -39.30 -5.27
CA ASP A 36 26.31 -40.17 -4.11
C ASP A 36 25.17 -41.20 -3.89
N GLY A 37 24.16 -41.25 -4.76
CA GLY A 37 23.07 -42.23 -4.71
C GLY A 37 21.92 -41.85 -3.77
N GLU A 38 21.96 -40.68 -3.15
CA GLU A 38 20.96 -40.16 -2.20
C GLU A 38 19.77 -39.50 -2.94
N GLN A 39 19.05 -40.29 -3.74
CA GLN A 39 18.01 -39.80 -4.65
C GLN A 39 16.86 -39.06 -3.93
N GLN A 40 16.43 -39.52 -2.75
CA GLN A 40 15.36 -38.87 -1.98
C GLN A 40 15.76 -37.46 -1.51
N GLN A 41 17.01 -37.29 -1.08
CA GLN A 41 17.54 -36.02 -0.59
C GLN A 41 17.74 -35.03 -1.75
N SER A 42 18.25 -35.53 -2.88
CA SER A 42 18.37 -34.75 -4.12
C SER A 42 17.00 -34.27 -4.62
N ALA A 43 15.97 -35.15 -4.63
CA ALA A 43 14.61 -34.79 -5.01
C ALA A 43 13.99 -33.73 -4.07
N ALA A 44 14.29 -33.80 -2.76
CA ALA A 44 13.85 -32.80 -1.80
C ALA A 44 14.44 -31.41 -2.06
N LEU A 45 15.73 -31.31 -2.45
CA LEU A 45 16.33 -30.03 -2.85
C LEU A 45 15.83 -29.56 -4.21
N ALA A 46 15.59 -30.48 -5.16
CA ALA A 46 15.02 -30.14 -6.46
C ALA A 46 13.62 -29.51 -6.30
N SER A 47 12.77 -30.07 -5.43
CA SER A 47 11.45 -29.49 -5.17
C SER A 47 11.54 -28.07 -4.60
N ILE A 48 12.44 -27.82 -3.64
CA ILE A 48 12.67 -26.47 -3.07
C ILE A 48 13.13 -25.47 -4.15
N LEU A 49 14.03 -25.87 -5.05
CA LEU A 49 14.48 -25.03 -6.16
C LEU A 49 13.34 -24.71 -7.13
N THR A 50 12.52 -25.71 -7.49
CA THR A 50 11.35 -25.50 -8.38
C THR A 50 10.25 -24.67 -7.73
N THR A 51 10.00 -24.81 -6.42
CA THR A 51 9.04 -23.97 -5.70
C THR A 51 9.51 -22.53 -5.69
N ALA A 52 10.81 -22.29 -5.44
CA ALA A 52 11.38 -20.95 -5.52
C ALA A 52 11.32 -20.35 -6.94
N ASP A 53 11.44 -21.18 -7.98
CA ASP A 53 11.23 -20.75 -9.36
C ASP A 53 9.78 -20.35 -9.63
N ARG A 54 8.79 -21.10 -9.13
CA ARG A 54 7.38 -20.70 -9.21
C ARG A 54 7.09 -19.40 -8.44
N THR A 55 7.69 -19.22 -7.27
CA THR A 55 7.60 -17.94 -6.51
C THR A 55 8.25 -16.78 -7.27
N LYS A 56 9.27 -17.07 -8.09
CA LYS A 56 9.93 -16.09 -8.96
C LYS A 56 9.20 -15.89 -10.30
N GLU A 57 8.40 -16.85 -10.76
CA GLU A 57 7.45 -16.70 -11.87
C GLU A 57 6.18 -15.94 -11.46
N LEU A 58 5.84 -15.97 -10.17
CA LEU A 58 4.88 -15.06 -9.52
C LEU A 58 5.44 -13.64 -9.32
N ALA A 59 6.76 -13.43 -9.43
CA ALA A 59 7.27 -12.13 -9.82
C ALA A 59 7.05 -12.02 -11.33
N PRO A 60 6.42 -10.96 -11.85
CA PRO A 60 5.79 -10.98 -13.15
C PRO A 60 6.80 -11.42 -14.19
N SER A 61 6.62 -12.66 -14.66
CA SER A 61 7.22 -13.09 -15.91
C SER A 61 6.82 -12.02 -16.93
N ARG A 62 7.77 -11.67 -17.79
CA ARG A 62 7.56 -10.76 -18.90
C ARG A 62 6.65 -11.51 -19.89
N ILE A 63 5.38 -11.63 -19.53
CA ILE A 63 4.30 -12.20 -20.32
C ILE A 63 4.39 -11.48 -21.65
N GLU A 64 4.47 -12.22 -22.75
CA GLU A 64 4.17 -11.67 -24.07
C GLU A 64 2.69 -11.26 -24.05
N ARG A 65 2.45 -10.05 -23.55
CA ARG A 65 1.11 -9.48 -23.40
C ARG A 65 0.51 -9.38 -24.80
N SER A 66 -0.65 -10.02 -24.99
CA SER A 66 -1.47 -9.85 -26.18
C SER A 66 -1.58 -8.37 -26.51
N LYS A 67 -0.98 -7.96 -27.63
CA LYS A 67 -0.80 -6.56 -28.07
C LYS A 67 -2.11 -5.84 -28.41
N THR A 68 -3.27 -6.43 -28.12
CA THR A 68 -4.59 -5.98 -28.56
C THR A 68 -5.47 -5.48 -27.40
N GLN A 69 -4.88 -5.01 -26.30
CA GLN A 69 -5.63 -4.56 -25.14
C GLN A 69 -6.03 -3.07 -25.25
N ILE A 70 -7.34 -2.78 -25.21
CA ILE A 70 -8.00 -1.47 -25.35
C ILE A 70 -8.06 -0.93 -26.79
N PHE A 71 -9.26 -0.52 -27.22
CA PHE A 71 -9.47 0.17 -28.51
C PHE A 71 -8.95 1.61 -28.44
N GLY A 72 -8.28 2.08 -29.49
CA GLY A 72 -7.87 3.48 -29.62
C GLY A 72 -6.48 3.68 -30.21
N GLU A 73 -6.13 4.94 -30.44
CA GLU A 73 -4.81 5.38 -30.88
C GLU A 73 -3.80 5.33 -29.71
N PRO A 74 -2.52 4.98 -29.95
CA PRO A 74 -1.50 5.04 -28.92
C PRO A 74 -1.27 6.48 -28.43
N LEU A 75 -1.10 6.66 -27.12
CA LEU A 75 -0.66 7.95 -26.57
C LEU A 75 0.84 8.13 -26.79
N THR A 76 1.23 9.33 -27.18
CA THR A 76 2.63 9.74 -27.29
C THR A 76 2.89 10.91 -26.37
N ARG A 77 4.17 11.17 -26.04
CA ARG A 77 4.54 12.32 -25.20
C ARG A 77 4.17 13.68 -25.82
N ASN A 78 3.93 13.72 -27.14
CA ASN A 78 3.55 14.92 -27.87
C ASN A 78 2.04 15.03 -28.10
N THR A 79 1.24 14.07 -27.63
CA THR A 79 -0.22 14.10 -27.82
C THR A 79 -0.80 15.30 -27.04
N PRO A 80 -1.53 16.22 -27.70
CA PRO A 80 -2.06 17.40 -27.04
C PRO A 80 -3.17 17.01 -26.07
N VAL A 81 -3.01 17.42 -24.81
CA VAL A 81 -4.02 17.21 -23.78
C VAL A 81 -5.15 18.23 -23.96
N PRO A 82 -6.43 17.85 -23.77
CA PRO A 82 -7.51 18.81 -23.71
C PRO A 82 -7.25 19.88 -22.66
N VAL A 83 -7.53 21.13 -23.02
CA VAL A 83 -7.45 22.28 -22.12
C VAL A 83 -8.83 22.86 -21.89
N ASP A 84 -9.02 23.46 -20.73
CA ASP A 84 -10.16 24.33 -20.47
C ASP A 84 -10.08 25.55 -21.40
N ARG A 85 -11.19 25.89 -22.06
CA ARG A 85 -11.21 26.99 -23.03
C ARG A 85 -11.15 28.36 -22.37
N GLU A 86 -11.55 28.46 -21.12
CA GLU A 86 -11.60 29.74 -20.40
C GLU A 86 -10.27 30.04 -19.72
N THR A 87 -9.69 29.05 -19.05
CA THR A 87 -8.45 29.21 -18.29
C THR A 87 -7.20 28.79 -19.04
N SER A 88 -7.34 28.08 -20.17
CA SER A 88 -6.24 27.40 -20.89
C SER A 88 -5.48 26.37 -20.04
N ALA A 89 -6.01 26.00 -18.87
CA ALA A 89 -5.41 25.00 -18.00
C ALA A 89 -5.62 23.59 -18.58
N PRO A 90 -4.64 22.68 -18.49
CA PRO A 90 -4.81 21.29 -18.91
C PRO A 90 -5.86 20.60 -18.03
N LEU A 91 -6.73 19.80 -18.67
CA LEU A 91 -7.79 19.06 -17.99
C LEU A 91 -7.29 17.74 -17.36
N ALA A 92 -6.09 17.29 -17.74
CA ALA A 92 -5.51 16.03 -17.29
C ALA A 92 -3.97 16.06 -17.33
N ASP A 93 -3.35 15.16 -16.58
CA ASP A 93 -1.93 14.84 -16.69
C ASP A 93 -1.77 13.47 -17.35
N ILE A 94 -0.77 13.30 -18.23
CA ILE A 94 -0.44 12.01 -18.82
C ILE A 94 0.78 11.42 -18.14
N ILE A 95 0.64 10.22 -17.60
CA ILE A 95 1.73 9.48 -16.94
C ILE A 95 1.98 8.19 -17.72
N PHE A 96 3.20 8.02 -18.25
CA PHE A 96 3.57 6.82 -18.98
C PHE A 96 4.05 5.72 -18.04
N PRO A 97 3.86 4.43 -18.37
CA PRO A 97 4.27 3.31 -17.50
C PRO A 97 5.73 3.35 -17.05
N ALA A 98 6.62 3.82 -17.93
CA ALA A 98 8.05 3.96 -17.64
C ALA A 98 8.36 5.05 -16.60
N ASP A 99 7.48 6.05 -16.45
CA ASP A 99 7.65 7.16 -15.51
C ASP A 99 7.02 6.84 -14.14
N ILE A 100 6.30 5.72 -14.02
CA ILE A 100 5.66 5.30 -12.77
C ILE A 100 6.72 4.70 -11.83
N GLN A 101 7.22 5.52 -10.92
CA GLN A 101 8.17 5.11 -9.87
C GLN A 101 7.46 4.53 -8.63
N SER A 102 6.44 3.69 -8.83
CA SER A 102 5.70 3.08 -7.73
C SER A 102 6.24 1.68 -7.46
N ALA A 103 6.86 1.48 -6.29
CA ALA A 103 7.08 0.14 -5.77
C ALA A 103 5.72 -0.57 -5.59
N ALA A 104 5.72 -1.91 -5.63
CA ALA A 104 4.52 -2.68 -5.34
C ALA A 104 3.93 -2.23 -3.99
N PRO A 105 2.64 -1.86 -3.96
CA PRO A 105 2.03 -1.35 -2.75
C PRO A 105 1.95 -2.47 -1.70
N LEU A 106 2.12 -2.10 -0.44
CA LEU A 106 2.15 -3.04 0.67
C LEU A 106 0.74 -3.16 1.27
N PHE A 107 0.08 -4.27 0.99
CA PHE A 107 -1.23 -4.61 1.53
C PHE A 107 -1.22 -6.01 2.13
N ASN A 108 -2.25 -6.32 2.92
CA ASN A 108 -2.42 -7.67 3.44
C ASN A 108 -2.72 -8.66 2.30
N GLU A 109 -2.68 -9.95 2.62
CA GLU A 109 -2.84 -11.01 1.63
C GLU A 109 -4.19 -10.91 0.90
N THR A 110 -5.28 -10.67 1.62
CA THR A 110 -6.63 -10.57 1.04
C THR A 110 -6.75 -9.46 -0.01
N VAL A 111 -6.28 -8.26 0.32
CA VAL A 111 -6.31 -7.12 -0.62
C VAL A 111 -5.35 -7.36 -1.77
N SER A 112 -4.17 -7.93 -1.51
CA SER A 112 -3.18 -8.25 -2.55
C SER A 112 -3.72 -9.28 -3.55
N GLN A 113 -4.43 -10.31 -3.08
CA GLN A 113 -5.10 -11.30 -3.93
C GLN A 113 -6.20 -10.65 -4.78
N ALA A 114 -7.06 -9.81 -4.18
CA ALA A 114 -8.10 -9.10 -4.92
C ALA A 114 -7.53 -8.21 -6.03
N ILE A 115 -6.43 -7.50 -5.76
CA ILE A 115 -5.72 -6.71 -6.77
C ILE A 115 -5.13 -7.62 -7.85
N GLY A 116 -4.55 -8.76 -7.47
CA GLY A 116 -4.04 -9.78 -8.39
C GLY A 116 -5.11 -10.25 -9.36
N THR A 117 -6.31 -10.58 -8.88
CA THR A 117 -7.45 -10.98 -9.72
C THR A 117 -7.78 -9.93 -10.79
N ILE A 118 -7.81 -8.64 -10.43
CA ILE A 118 -8.08 -7.55 -11.39
C ILE A 118 -7.00 -7.51 -12.48
N ILE A 119 -5.73 -7.66 -12.10
CA ILE A 119 -4.61 -7.64 -13.05
C ILE A 119 -4.66 -8.89 -13.95
N ASP A 120 -4.93 -10.06 -13.38
CA ASP A 120 -4.99 -11.34 -14.08
C ASP A 120 -6.15 -11.36 -15.09
N GLU A 121 -7.31 -10.83 -14.73
CA GLU A 121 -8.45 -10.66 -15.65
C GLU A 121 -8.06 -9.84 -16.88
N TRP A 122 -7.39 -8.71 -16.66
CA TRP A 122 -6.93 -7.84 -17.75
C TRP A 122 -5.80 -8.47 -18.56
N ALA A 123 -4.90 -9.21 -17.92
CA ALA A 123 -3.82 -9.93 -18.61
C ALA A 123 -4.38 -11.03 -19.53
N ASN A 124 -5.48 -11.68 -19.15
CA ASN A 124 -6.12 -12.79 -19.87
C ASN A 124 -7.37 -12.37 -20.64
N PHE A 125 -7.41 -11.12 -21.13
CA PHE A 125 -8.56 -10.55 -21.85
C PHE A 125 -9.08 -11.46 -22.98
N ASP A 126 -8.20 -11.99 -23.83
CA ASP A 126 -8.58 -12.80 -24.99
C ASP A 126 -9.22 -14.14 -24.58
N ALA A 127 -8.66 -14.79 -23.57
CA ALA A 127 -9.19 -16.05 -23.03
C ALA A 127 -10.59 -15.86 -22.41
N LEU A 128 -10.82 -14.73 -21.72
CA LEU A 128 -12.15 -14.37 -21.24
C LEU A 128 -13.11 -14.10 -22.41
N ALA A 129 -12.60 -13.46 -23.46
CA ALA A 129 -13.41 -13.13 -24.63
C ALA A 129 -13.89 -14.36 -25.41
N GLU A 130 -13.11 -15.44 -25.43
CA GLU A 130 -13.47 -16.73 -26.05
C GLU A 130 -14.70 -17.39 -25.40
N ILE A 131 -14.94 -17.11 -24.11
CA ILE A 131 -16.11 -17.61 -23.37
C ILE A 131 -17.21 -16.55 -23.21
N ASP A 132 -17.19 -15.50 -24.03
CA ASP A 132 -18.12 -14.36 -24.02
C ASP A 132 -18.15 -13.59 -22.68
N ILE A 133 -17.02 -13.56 -21.98
CA ILE A 133 -16.81 -12.76 -20.78
C ILE A 133 -15.85 -11.60 -21.12
N ARG A 134 -16.01 -10.49 -20.40
CA ARG A 134 -15.09 -9.34 -20.47
C ARG A 134 -14.55 -9.07 -19.08
N PRO A 135 -13.26 -8.72 -18.93
CA PRO A 135 -12.72 -8.33 -17.64
C PRO A 135 -13.36 -7.03 -17.18
N SER A 136 -13.28 -6.76 -15.88
CA SER A 136 -13.93 -5.58 -15.33
C SER A 136 -13.31 -4.27 -15.79
N LYS A 137 -14.12 -3.37 -16.35
CA LYS A 137 -13.65 -2.13 -16.99
C LYS A 137 -13.82 -0.86 -16.16
N THR A 138 -14.50 -0.96 -15.03
CA THR A 138 -14.64 0.15 -14.08
C THR A 138 -14.33 -0.32 -12.66
N CYS A 139 -13.37 0.36 -12.02
CA CYS A 139 -12.95 0.08 -10.65
C CYS A 139 -13.04 1.34 -9.80
N LEU A 140 -13.69 1.28 -8.65
CA LEU A 140 -13.69 2.34 -7.64
C LEU A 140 -12.83 1.91 -6.45
N ILE A 141 -11.73 2.61 -6.23
CA ILE A 141 -10.85 2.40 -5.08
C ILE A 141 -11.23 3.41 -3.99
N TYR A 142 -11.63 2.93 -2.82
CA TYR A 142 -12.09 3.78 -1.73
C TYR A 142 -11.45 3.42 -0.40
N GLY A 143 -11.48 4.36 0.54
CA GLY A 143 -10.94 4.18 1.90
C GLY A 143 -10.41 5.48 2.46
N VAL A 144 -9.93 5.45 3.70
CA VAL A 144 -9.43 6.66 4.38
C VAL A 144 -8.23 7.29 3.64
N PRO A 145 -8.04 8.62 3.72
CA PRO A 145 -6.89 9.28 3.10
C PRO A 145 -5.57 8.73 3.65
N GLY A 146 -4.52 8.70 2.81
CA GLY A 146 -3.18 8.27 3.23
C GLY A 146 -2.91 6.76 3.22
N THR A 147 -3.82 5.93 2.68
CA THR A 147 -3.63 4.47 2.52
C THR A 147 -2.97 4.05 1.20
N GLY A 148 -2.64 5.01 0.32
CA GLY A 148 -1.91 4.73 -0.93
C GLY A 148 -2.78 4.40 -2.15
N LYS A 149 -4.07 4.76 -2.15
CA LYS A 149 -5.00 4.52 -3.27
C LYS A 149 -4.49 5.02 -4.63
N THR A 150 -4.01 6.27 -4.71
CA THR A 150 -3.45 6.83 -5.95
C THR A 150 -2.22 6.06 -6.42
N ARG A 151 -1.33 5.66 -5.49
CA ARG A 151 -0.17 4.81 -5.82
C ARG A 151 -0.59 3.43 -6.33
N LEU A 152 -1.62 2.83 -5.72
CA LEU A 152 -2.17 1.55 -6.19
C LEU A 152 -2.72 1.68 -7.62
N ALA A 153 -3.50 2.71 -7.92
CA ALA A 153 -4.05 2.88 -9.27
C ALA A 153 -2.94 3.05 -10.33
N LEU A 154 -1.91 3.85 -10.03
CA LEU A 154 -0.74 3.99 -10.90
C LEU A 154 0.03 2.68 -11.06
N TRP A 155 0.20 1.93 -9.96
CA TRP A 155 0.85 0.63 -10.01
C TRP A 155 0.05 -0.39 -10.84
N ILE A 156 -1.29 -0.43 -10.73
CA ILE A 156 -2.15 -1.26 -11.59
C ILE A 156 -1.93 -0.88 -13.05
N ALA A 157 -1.97 0.41 -13.40
CA ALA A 157 -1.75 0.85 -14.78
C ALA A 157 -0.34 0.47 -15.30
N GLN A 158 0.67 0.53 -14.45
CA GLN A 158 2.02 0.03 -14.77
C GLN A 158 2.01 -1.48 -15.01
N GLN A 159 1.31 -2.25 -14.17
CA GLN A 159 1.15 -3.69 -14.38
C GLN A 159 0.37 -4.01 -15.66
N LEU A 160 -0.46 -3.10 -16.17
CA LEU A 160 -1.13 -3.25 -17.47
C LEU A 160 -0.31 -2.71 -18.66
N ASP A 161 0.83 -2.06 -18.42
CA ASP A 161 1.63 -1.33 -19.43
C ASP A 161 0.79 -0.33 -20.25
N LEU A 162 -0.09 0.38 -19.55
CA LEU A 162 -0.96 1.38 -20.14
C LEU A 162 -0.65 2.78 -19.60
N PRO A 163 -0.58 3.80 -20.47
CA PRO A 163 -0.49 5.18 -20.02
C PRO A 163 -1.74 5.57 -19.22
N VAL A 164 -1.54 6.43 -18.23
CA VAL A 164 -2.59 6.95 -17.36
C VAL A 164 -2.93 8.37 -17.79
N VAL A 165 -4.22 8.62 -18.03
CA VAL A 165 -4.79 9.96 -18.09
C VAL A 165 -5.32 10.27 -16.70
N LEU A 166 -4.55 10.99 -15.90
CA LEU A 166 -4.87 11.37 -14.53
C LEU A 166 -5.66 12.66 -14.52
N VAL A 167 -6.80 12.64 -13.85
CA VAL A 167 -7.73 13.74 -13.74
C VAL A 167 -8.06 13.95 -12.29
N LYS A 168 -7.86 15.16 -11.79
CA LYS A 168 -8.31 15.56 -10.45
C LYS A 168 -9.65 16.25 -10.55
N LEU A 169 -10.68 15.65 -9.99
CA LEU A 169 -12.06 16.13 -10.16
C LEU A 169 -12.34 17.41 -9.38
N ASP A 170 -11.63 17.65 -8.29
CA ASP A 170 -11.68 18.90 -7.52
C ASP A 170 -11.30 20.13 -8.38
N GLY A 171 -10.27 20.00 -9.21
CA GLY A 171 -9.82 21.06 -10.11
C GLY A 171 -10.71 21.26 -11.33
N LEU A 172 -11.47 20.24 -11.74
CA LEU A 172 -12.41 20.33 -12.85
C LEU A 172 -13.74 20.96 -12.46
N VAL A 173 -14.22 20.70 -11.24
CA VAL A 173 -15.50 21.23 -10.78
C VAL A 173 -15.27 22.62 -10.20
N SER A 174 -15.28 23.61 -11.09
CA SER A 174 -15.16 25.04 -10.77
C SER A 174 -16.53 25.69 -10.53
N SER A 175 -16.54 26.98 -10.14
CA SER A 175 -17.76 27.80 -10.05
C SER A 175 -18.52 27.95 -11.37
N PHE A 176 -17.93 27.54 -12.51
CA PHE A 176 -18.58 27.56 -13.81
C PHE A 176 -19.04 26.14 -14.19
N LEU A 177 -20.23 25.76 -13.72
CA LEU A 177 -20.75 24.39 -13.89
C LEU A 177 -21.08 24.05 -15.36
N GLY A 178 -21.51 25.03 -16.16
CA GLY A 178 -21.76 24.84 -17.59
C GLY A 178 -20.51 24.45 -18.38
N THR A 179 -19.36 25.04 -18.05
CA THR A 179 -18.07 24.73 -18.70
C THR A 179 -17.51 23.42 -18.17
N THR A 180 -17.74 23.13 -16.89
CA THR A 180 -17.38 21.85 -16.25
C THR A 180 -17.96 20.64 -17.00
N ALA A 181 -19.27 20.63 -17.29
CA ALA A 181 -19.89 19.50 -18.01
C ALA A 181 -19.28 19.27 -19.41
N ARG A 182 -18.94 20.37 -20.11
CA ARG A 182 -18.28 20.31 -21.42
C ARG A 182 -16.85 19.79 -21.31
N ASN A 183 -16.10 20.25 -20.31
CA ASN A 183 -14.72 19.84 -20.06
C ASN A 183 -14.64 18.34 -19.74
N ILE A 184 -15.58 17.82 -18.93
CA ILE A 184 -15.74 16.38 -18.70
C ILE A 184 -15.98 15.64 -20.03
N GLY A 185 -16.91 16.12 -20.87
CA GLY A 185 -17.16 15.50 -22.17
C GLY A 185 -15.94 15.47 -23.09
N ASN A 186 -15.19 16.58 -23.17
CA ASN A 186 -13.95 16.66 -23.97
C ASN A 186 -12.87 15.69 -23.44
N LEU A 187 -12.71 15.61 -22.12
CA LEU A 187 -11.78 14.71 -21.46
C LEU A 187 -12.10 13.24 -21.76
N PHE A 188 -13.35 12.83 -21.63
CA PHE A 188 -13.76 11.46 -21.94
C PHE A 188 -13.65 11.15 -23.43
N THR A 189 -13.96 12.11 -24.30
CA THR A 189 -13.76 11.96 -25.75
C THR A 189 -12.28 11.70 -26.06
N PHE A 190 -11.37 12.46 -25.43
CA PHE A 190 -9.93 12.25 -25.55
C PHE A 190 -9.51 10.87 -25.02
N ALA A 191 -9.95 10.52 -23.81
CA ALA A 191 -9.60 9.23 -23.21
C ALA A 191 -10.16 8.04 -24.01
N ASN A 192 -11.34 8.16 -24.63
CA ASN A 192 -11.95 7.10 -25.43
C ASN A 192 -11.29 6.95 -26.81
N ARG A 193 -10.63 8.01 -27.30
CA ARG A 193 -9.83 7.92 -28.52
C ARG A 193 -8.53 7.14 -28.31
N HIS A 194 -8.05 7.04 -27.06
CA HIS A 194 -6.70 6.58 -26.75
C HIS A 194 -6.65 5.31 -25.89
N ARG A 195 -5.65 4.46 -26.13
CA ARG A 195 -5.37 3.26 -25.33
C ARG A 195 -4.75 3.64 -23.99
N CYS A 196 -5.60 3.88 -22.98
CA CYS A 196 -5.16 4.40 -21.68
C CYS A 196 -6.06 3.94 -20.53
N VAL A 197 -5.52 4.03 -19.31
CA VAL A 197 -6.31 4.01 -18.07
C VAL A 197 -6.75 5.45 -17.77
N LEU A 198 -8.05 5.68 -17.62
CA LEU A 198 -8.56 6.96 -17.11
C LEU A 198 -8.60 6.87 -15.59
N LEU A 199 -7.81 7.70 -14.92
CA LEU A 199 -7.75 7.76 -13.47
C LEU A 199 -8.44 9.05 -12.99
N LEU A 200 -9.60 8.88 -12.34
CA LEU A 200 -10.37 9.97 -11.76
C LEU A 200 -10.09 10.03 -10.25
N ASP A 201 -9.17 10.92 -9.84
CA ASP A 201 -8.85 11.15 -8.43
C ASP A 201 -9.80 12.17 -7.79
N GLU A 202 -9.94 12.10 -6.47
CA GLU A 202 -10.84 12.94 -5.67
C GLU A 202 -12.30 12.92 -6.13
N PHE A 203 -12.83 11.72 -6.39
CA PHE A 203 -14.20 11.52 -6.87
C PHE A 203 -15.27 12.04 -5.89
N ASP A 204 -14.92 12.22 -4.61
CA ASP A 204 -15.77 12.88 -3.61
C ASP A 204 -16.01 14.38 -3.87
N ALA A 205 -15.22 15.03 -4.74
CA ALA A 205 -15.49 16.41 -5.18
C ALA A 205 -16.89 16.56 -5.79
N ILE A 206 -17.36 15.55 -6.53
CA ILE A 206 -18.67 15.55 -7.17
C ILE A 206 -19.81 15.58 -6.14
N ALA A 207 -19.60 14.92 -4.99
CA ALA A 207 -20.58 14.88 -3.92
C ALA A 207 -20.67 16.22 -3.17
N LYS A 208 -19.54 16.86 -2.87
CA LYS A 208 -19.51 18.19 -2.22
C LYS A 208 -20.31 19.22 -3.00
N VAL A 209 -20.22 19.16 -4.32
CA VAL A 209 -20.88 20.09 -5.22
C VAL A 209 -22.40 19.89 -5.14
N ARG A 210 -22.89 18.67 -4.92
CA ARG A 210 -24.33 18.38 -4.83
C ARG A 210 -25.03 18.91 -3.58
N ASP A 211 -24.29 19.19 -2.52
CA ASP A 211 -24.82 19.77 -1.29
C ASP A 211 -24.95 21.31 -1.36
N ASP A 212 -24.54 21.95 -2.47
CA ASP A 212 -24.73 23.40 -2.66
C ASP A 212 -26.21 23.74 -2.96
N PRO A 213 -26.91 24.46 -2.06
CA PRO A 213 -28.33 24.78 -2.22
C PRO A 213 -28.62 25.77 -3.35
N GLN A 214 -27.62 26.52 -3.84
CA GLN A 214 -27.84 27.61 -4.79
C GLN A 214 -27.84 27.16 -6.26
N GLU A 215 -27.22 26.02 -6.60
CA GLU A 215 -26.98 25.61 -8.00
C GLU A 215 -27.48 24.18 -8.35
N VAL A 216 -28.48 23.68 -7.62
CA VAL A 216 -28.96 22.27 -7.64
C VAL A 216 -29.22 21.71 -9.06
N GLY A 217 -29.66 22.54 -10.02
CA GLY A 217 -29.96 22.13 -11.39
C GLY A 217 -28.73 21.86 -12.26
N GLU A 218 -27.77 22.77 -12.25
CA GLU A 218 -26.55 22.66 -13.06
C GLU A 218 -25.61 21.58 -12.51
N ILE A 219 -25.57 21.42 -11.19
CA ILE A 219 -24.79 20.38 -10.53
C ILE A 219 -25.26 18.99 -10.95
N LYS A 220 -26.57 18.75 -10.91
CA LYS A 220 -27.16 17.48 -11.37
C LYS A 220 -26.81 17.20 -12.83
N ARG A 221 -26.75 18.23 -13.67
CA ARG A 221 -26.34 18.10 -15.08
C ARG A 221 -24.89 17.66 -15.20
N VAL A 222 -23.97 18.23 -14.41
CA VAL A 222 -22.55 17.84 -14.39
C VAL A 222 -22.40 16.38 -13.95
N VAL A 223 -23.04 15.98 -12.85
CA VAL A 223 -22.99 14.59 -12.35
C VAL A 223 -23.55 13.62 -13.39
N ASN A 224 -24.72 13.94 -13.96
CA ASN A 224 -25.32 13.09 -15.00
C ASN A 224 -24.43 12.98 -16.24
N ALA A 225 -23.80 14.08 -16.67
CA ALA A 225 -22.86 14.06 -17.79
C ALA A 225 -21.67 13.15 -17.50
N LEU A 226 -21.10 13.21 -16.28
CA LEU A 226 -20.02 12.31 -15.89
C LEU A 226 -20.46 10.85 -15.91
N LEU A 227 -21.61 10.52 -15.30
CA LEU A 227 -22.12 9.14 -15.26
C LEU A 227 -22.41 8.59 -16.66
N GLN A 228 -22.98 9.41 -17.55
CA GLN A 228 -23.19 9.03 -18.96
C GLN A 228 -21.86 8.76 -19.69
N ASN A 229 -20.84 9.58 -19.43
CA ASN A 229 -19.53 9.38 -20.02
C ASN A 229 -18.81 8.13 -19.47
N LEU A 230 -19.01 7.79 -18.20
CA LEU A 230 -18.55 6.52 -17.62
C LEU A 230 -19.21 5.32 -18.31
N ASP A 231 -20.53 5.39 -18.54
CA ASP A 231 -21.28 4.34 -19.24
C ASP A 231 -20.73 4.13 -20.67
N ILE A 232 -20.47 5.21 -21.41
CA ILE A 232 -19.89 5.13 -22.77
C ILE A 232 -18.47 4.53 -22.74
N ARG A 233 -17.64 4.98 -21.79
CA ARG A 233 -16.24 4.55 -21.70
C ARG A 233 -16.12 3.08 -21.29
N ARG A 234 -17.10 2.55 -20.56
CA ARG A 234 -17.13 1.15 -20.12
C ARG A 234 -16.96 0.17 -21.27
N ASP A 235 -17.37 0.50 -22.49
CA ASP A 235 -17.15 -0.41 -23.63
C ASP A 235 -15.75 -0.29 -24.24
N VAL A 236 -15.07 0.84 -24.04
CA VAL A 236 -13.87 1.23 -24.77
C VAL A 236 -12.59 0.97 -23.98
N GLY A 237 -12.54 1.29 -22.68
CA GLY A 237 -11.30 1.25 -21.91
C GLY A 237 -11.47 1.22 -20.40
N PHE A 238 -10.35 1.10 -19.69
CA PHE A 238 -10.34 0.98 -18.23
C PHE A 238 -10.50 2.35 -17.55
N THR A 239 -11.35 2.40 -16.53
CA THR A 239 -11.53 3.58 -15.68
C THR A 239 -11.36 3.21 -14.22
N ILE A 240 -10.50 3.95 -13.52
CA ILE A 240 -10.31 3.84 -12.08
C ILE A 240 -10.77 5.14 -11.43
N GLY A 241 -11.75 5.07 -10.53
CA GLY A 241 -12.12 6.16 -9.65
C GLY A 241 -11.45 6.02 -8.28
N ILE A 242 -11.06 7.12 -7.66
CA ILE A 242 -10.54 7.14 -6.29
C ILE A 242 -11.36 8.09 -5.43
N THR A 243 -11.78 7.62 -4.25
CA THR A 243 -12.46 8.47 -3.27
C THR A 243 -11.89 8.29 -1.87
N ASN A 244 -11.73 9.39 -1.14
CA ASN A 244 -11.36 9.39 0.27
C ASN A 244 -12.60 9.33 1.19
N HIS A 245 -13.77 9.67 0.66
CA HIS A 245 -15.00 9.84 1.42
C HIS A 245 -16.15 9.05 0.76
N PRO A 246 -16.14 7.71 0.84
CA PRO A 246 -17.15 6.86 0.20
C PRO A 246 -18.58 7.19 0.63
N LYS A 247 -18.77 7.69 1.87
CA LYS A 247 -20.07 8.08 2.42
C LYS A 247 -20.72 9.29 1.73
N LEU A 248 -19.94 10.10 1.03
CA LEU A 248 -20.45 11.25 0.28
C LEU A 248 -20.98 10.82 -1.09
N LEU A 249 -20.54 9.67 -1.62
CA LEU A 249 -20.97 9.20 -2.92
C LEU A 249 -22.38 8.61 -2.88
N ASP A 250 -23.19 8.98 -3.86
CA ASP A 250 -24.55 8.47 -3.99
C ASP A 250 -24.59 7.06 -4.59
N SER A 251 -25.72 6.37 -4.41
CA SER A 251 -25.90 5.02 -4.95
C SER A 251 -25.81 4.93 -6.49
N ALA A 252 -26.01 6.03 -7.23
CA ALA A 252 -25.93 6.04 -8.68
C ALA A 252 -24.50 5.88 -9.17
N VAL A 253 -23.54 6.55 -8.51
CA VAL A 253 -22.10 6.40 -8.76
C VAL A 253 -21.66 4.96 -8.50
N TRP A 254 -22.00 4.40 -7.33
CA TRP A 254 -21.59 3.03 -6.96
C TRP A 254 -21.98 1.98 -7.99
N ARG A 255 -23.19 2.09 -8.57
CA ARG A 255 -23.70 1.16 -9.59
C ARG A 255 -22.96 1.20 -10.92
N ARG A 256 -22.12 2.21 -11.18
CA ARG A 256 -21.32 2.33 -12.42
C ARG A 256 -19.94 1.71 -12.33
N PHE A 257 -19.51 1.36 -11.13
CA PHE A 257 -18.27 0.65 -10.91
C PHE A 257 -18.56 -0.82 -10.65
N GLU A 258 -18.09 -1.68 -11.55
CA GLU A 258 -18.23 -3.13 -11.44
C GLU A 258 -17.42 -3.68 -10.28
N VAL A 259 -16.20 -3.15 -10.11
CA VAL A 259 -15.30 -3.49 -9.00
C VAL A 259 -15.30 -2.34 -8.00
N GLN A 260 -15.51 -2.66 -6.74
CA GLN A 260 -15.46 -1.73 -5.62
C GLN A 260 -14.42 -2.25 -4.64
N LEU A 261 -13.24 -1.63 -4.63
CA LEU A 261 -12.10 -2.06 -3.85
C LEU A 261 -11.91 -1.15 -2.64
N GLU A 262 -12.21 -1.68 -1.45
CA GLU A 262 -11.88 -1.02 -0.19
C GLU A 262 -10.41 -1.20 0.16
N ILE A 263 -9.72 -0.11 0.47
CA ILE A 263 -8.37 -0.13 1.02
C ILE A 263 -8.46 0.13 2.53
N PRO A 264 -8.32 -0.92 3.36
CA PRO A 264 -8.37 -0.79 4.80
C PRO A 264 -7.12 -0.09 5.33
N LYS A 265 -7.17 0.27 6.61
CA LYS A 265 -5.96 0.66 7.34
C LYS A 265 -5.03 -0.56 7.48
N PRO A 266 -3.70 -0.37 7.46
CA PRO A 266 -2.75 -1.47 7.54
C PRO A 266 -2.79 -2.20 8.89
N ASP A 267 -2.74 -3.53 8.86
CA ASP A 267 -2.55 -4.37 10.04
C ASP A 267 -1.12 -4.29 10.59
N PHE A 268 -0.82 -4.96 11.70
CA PHE A 268 0.47 -4.86 12.35
C PHE A 268 1.65 -5.24 11.44
N GLU A 269 1.54 -6.33 10.69
CA GLU A 269 2.62 -6.80 9.81
C GLU A 269 2.83 -5.86 8.63
N ILE A 270 1.74 -5.34 8.05
CA ILE A 270 1.82 -4.33 6.99
C ILE A 270 2.38 -3.01 7.53
N ARG A 271 2.01 -2.58 8.74
CA ARG A 271 2.62 -1.38 9.36
C ARG A 271 4.12 -1.56 9.55
N LYS A 272 4.56 -2.75 9.95
CA LYS A 272 5.99 -3.10 10.08
C LYS A 272 6.70 -3.07 8.73
N ALA A 273 6.10 -3.64 7.69
CA ALA A 273 6.64 -3.60 6.34
C ALA A 273 6.74 -2.16 5.79
N ILE A 274 5.69 -1.35 6.00
CA ILE A 274 5.67 0.08 5.64
C ILE A 274 6.78 0.83 6.39
N ALA A 275 6.90 0.62 7.70
CA ALA A 275 7.93 1.27 8.51
C ALA A 275 9.33 0.89 8.03
N ALA A 276 9.57 -0.40 7.77
CA ALA A 276 10.84 -0.91 7.25
C ALA A 276 11.18 -0.31 5.86
N HIS A 277 10.19 -0.20 4.98
CA HIS A 277 10.35 0.40 3.66
C HIS A 277 10.83 1.85 3.75
N PHE A 278 10.15 2.68 4.56
CA PHE A 278 10.51 4.09 4.71
C PHE A 278 11.76 4.33 5.57
N MET A 279 12.17 3.35 6.37
CA MET A 279 13.37 3.45 7.20
C MET A 279 14.64 3.56 6.32
N ARG A 280 14.66 2.89 5.16
CA ARG A 280 15.80 2.89 4.24
C ARG A 280 16.27 4.31 3.88
N PRO A 281 17.59 4.58 3.81
CA PRO A 281 18.70 3.64 3.97
C PRO A 281 19.14 3.39 5.44
N VAL A 282 18.48 4.00 6.42
CA VAL A 282 18.83 3.82 7.84
C VAL A 282 18.52 2.38 8.26
N LYS A 283 19.46 1.71 8.90
CA LYS A 283 19.24 0.38 9.49
C LYS A 283 18.66 0.57 10.89
N ALA A 284 17.43 0.11 11.10
CA ALA A 284 16.80 0.06 12.41
C ALA A 284 16.70 -1.41 12.88
N PRO A 285 16.91 -1.68 14.17
CA PRO A 285 16.62 -2.99 14.75
C PRO A 285 15.16 -3.41 14.55
N ASP A 286 14.91 -4.72 14.54
CA ASP A 286 13.54 -5.26 14.42
C ASP A 286 12.66 -4.81 15.59
N SER A 287 13.23 -4.71 16.79
CA SER A 287 12.57 -4.19 18.00
C SER A 287 11.99 -2.78 17.78
N HIS A 288 12.73 -1.90 17.09
CA HIS A 288 12.30 -0.55 16.76
C HIS A 288 11.14 -0.56 15.76
N LEU A 289 11.23 -1.40 14.72
CA LEU A 289 10.18 -1.52 13.72
C LEU A 289 8.89 -2.07 14.33
N ARG A 290 8.98 -3.08 15.20
CA ARG A 290 7.84 -3.63 15.94
C ARG A 290 7.23 -2.59 16.87
N LEU A 291 8.03 -1.82 17.60
CA LEU A 291 7.51 -0.77 18.48
C LEU A 291 6.84 0.36 17.69
N ILE A 292 7.44 0.82 16.58
CA ILE A 292 6.81 1.81 15.70
C ILE A 292 5.44 1.29 15.23
N SER A 293 5.39 0.05 14.76
CA SER A 293 4.17 -0.56 14.21
C SER A 293 3.09 -0.79 15.26
N TRP A 294 3.50 -1.09 16.49
CA TRP A 294 2.62 -1.10 17.65
C TRP A 294 2.14 0.33 17.91
N PHE A 295 3.03 1.30 18.09
CA PHE A 295 2.61 2.65 18.41
C PHE A 295 1.65 3.29 17.37
N THR A 296 1.80 2.93 16.09
CA THR A 296 0.96 3.42 14.98
C THR A 296 -0.30 2.60 14.74
N GLU A 297 -0.90 1.98 15.76
CA GLU A 297 -2.15 1.24 15.56
C GLU A 297 -3.27 2.15 15.07
N GLY A 298 -4.00 1.68 14.06
CA GLY A 298 -5.05 2.47 13.43
C GLY A 298 -4.55 3.68 12.64
N SER A 299 -3.23 3.84 12.48
CA SER A 299 -2.64 4.83 11.59
C SER A 299 -2.65 4.38 10.12
N THR A 300 -2.57 5.34 9.23
CA THR A 300 -2.47 5.17 7.78
C THR A 300 -1.00 5.07 7.33
N GLY A 301 -0.75 4.63 6.09
CA GLY A 301 0.61 4.54 5.54
C GLY A 301 1.34 5.89 5.56
N ALA A 302 0.65 6.99 5.25
CA ALA A 302 1.20 8.34 5.29
C ALA A 302 1.60 8.79 6.72
N GLU A 303 0.85 8.38 7.74
CA GLU A 303 1.17 8.69 9.13
C GLU A 303 2.39 7.91 9.61
N ILE A 304 2.49 6.63 9.25
CA ILE A 304 3.66 5.79 9.54
C ILE A 304 4.91 6.37 8.84
N GLU A 305 4.79 6.76 7.57
CA GLU A 305 5.85 7.44 6.83
C GLU A 305 6.32 8.71 7.57
N SER A 306 5.37 9.53 8.04
CA SER A 306 5.67 10.76 8.79
C SER A 306 6.45 10.48 10.08
N LEU A 307 6.03 9.46 10.84
CA LEU A 307 6.74 9.05 12.06
C LEU A 307 8.15 8.55 11.76
N VAL A 308 8.31 7.67 10.76
CA VAL A 308 9.62 7.15 10.36
C VAL A 308 10.54 8.26 9.87
N ARG A 309 10.01 9.23 9.09
CA ARG A 309 10.77 10.42 8.68
C ARG A 309 11.20 11.26 9.88
N THR A 310 10.34 11.41 10.88
CA THR A 310 10.66 12.13 12.13
C THR A 310 11.78 11.42 12.90
N TYR A 311 11.71 10.10 13.01
CA TYR A 311 12.75 9.27 13.63
C TYR A 311 14.10 9.37 12.91
N LYS A 312 14.10 9.33 11.57
CA LYS A 312 15.31 9.51 10.76
C LYS A 312 15.94 10.90 10.96
N LYS A 313 15.12 11.96 11.04
CA LYS A 313 15.60 13.31 11.34
C LYS A 313 16.23 13.38 12.72
N ALA A 314 15.57 12.82 13.73
CA ALA A 314 16.05 12.83 15.11
C ALA A 314 17.39 12.10 15.28
N THR A 315 17.58 10.99 14.55
CA THR A 315 18.81 10.18 14.61
C THR A 315 19.98 10.76 13.79
N THR A 316 19.72 11.59 12.78
CA THR A 316 20.75 12.12 11.85
C THR A 316 21.20 13.55 12.18
N VAL A 317 20.30 14.41 12.67
CA VAL A 317 20.55 15.87 12.76
C VAL A 317 21.30 16.28 14.04
N ARG A 318 21.44 15.40 15.04
CA ARG A 318 22.05 15.74 16.34
C ARG A 318 23.01 14.63 16.78
N ASP A 319 24.29 14.77 16.43
CA ASP A 319 25.31 13.76 16.77
C ASP A 319 25.64 13.74 18.28
N GLU A 320 25.52 14.86 18.99
CA GLU A 320 25.79 14.96 20.43
C GLU A 320 24.59 14.58 21.32
N ASP A 321 23.37 14.52 20.75
CA ASP A 321 22.11 14.46 21.49
C ASP A 321 21.12 13.50 20.80
N ARG A 322 21.61 12.28 20.50
CA ARG A 322 20.84 11.22 19.85
C ARG A 322 19.63 10.87 20.71
N ARG A 323 18.46 11.39 20.32
CA ARG A 323 17.20 11.02 20.95
C ARG A 323 16.90 9.55 20.68
N GLY A 324 16.61 8.81 21.74
CA GLY A 324 16.16 7.43 21.63
C GLY A 324 14.84 7.33 20.88
N LEU A 325 14.47 6.11 20.50
CA LEU A 325 13.18 5.85 19.85
C LEU A 325 12.01 6.35 20.70
N LEU A 326 12.04 6.11 22.02
CA LEU A 326 10.99 6.54 22.95
C LEU A 326 10.80 8.06 22.96
N ASP A 327 11.88 8.83 22.93
CA ASP A 327 11.79 10.31 22.94
C ASP A 327 11.24 10.84 21.61
N THR A 328 11.59 10.19 20.50
CA THR A 328 11.01 10.49 19.19
C THR A 328 9.51 10.19 19.20
N LEU A 329 9.10 9.04 19.74
CA LEU A 329 7.69 8.66 19.82
C LEU A 329 6.91 9.65 20.69
N ARG A 330 7.44 10.06 21.85
CA ARG A 330 6.85 11.09 22.70
C ARG A 330 6.71 12.42 21.96
N GLN A 331 7.77 12.89 21.30
CA GLN A 331 7.72 14.12 20.53
C GLN A 331 6.68 14.05 19.41
N PHE A 332 6.64 12.94 18.67
CA PHE A 332 5.66 12.73 17.62
C PHE A 332 4.24 12.73 18.17
N ALA A 333 4.00 12.07 19.30
CA ALA A 333 2.71 12.04 19.99
C ALA A 333 2.27 13.43 20.49
N THR A 334 3.22 14.26 20.93
CA THR A 334 2.93 15.66 21.31
C THR A 334 2.56 16.51 20.09
N LEU A 335 3.32 16.39 18.99
CA LEU A 335 3.09 17.18 17.77
C LEU A 335 1.87 16.72 16.96
N ASN A 336 1.51 15.43 17.06
CA ASN A 336 0.43 14.81 16.29
C ASN A 336 -0.63 14.22 17.23
N ALA A 337 -0.95 14.96 18.29
CA ALA A 337 -1.85 14.57 19.38
C ALA A 337 -3.19 13.97 18.93
N ALA A 338 -3.76 14.46 17.83
CA ALA A 338 -5.06 14.01 17.29
C ALA A 338 -4.98 12.72 16.44
N ARG A 339 -3.77 12.22 16.15
CA ARG A 339 -3.54 11.12 15.18
C ARG A 339 -3.04 9.82 15.83
N VAL A 340 -2.76 9.84 17.12
CA VAL A 340 -2.29 8.67 17.88
C VAL A 340 -3.44 8.17 18.76
N GLN A 341 -3.61 6.85 18.85
CA GLN A 341 -4.56 6.25 19.79
C GLN A 341 -4.30 6.69 21.24
N SER A 342 -5.38 6.99 21.95
CA SER A 342 -5.38 7.55 23.30
C SER A 342 -4.62 6.70 24.31
N GLU A 343 -4.81 5.38 24.26
CA GLU A 343 -4.24 4.41 25.21
C GLU A 343 -2.74 4.25 25.04
N ARG A 344 -2.25 4.02 23.80
CA ARG A 344 -0.81 3.89 23.51
C ARG A 344 -0.08 5.20 23.76
N ARG A 345 -0.74 6.34 23.54
CA ARG A 345 -0.23 7.65 23.91
C ARG A 345 -0.08 7.78 25.42
N ALA A 346 -1.09 7.42 26.21
CA ALA A 346 -1.03 7.50 27.66
C ALA A 346 0.16 6.71 28.21
N LEU A 347 0.35 5.48 27.73
CA LEU A 347 1.47 4.62 28.13
C LEU A 347 2.86 5.23 27.84
N LEU A 348 3.03 6.01 26.77
CA LEU A 348 4.32 6.66 26.46
C LEU A 348 4.71 7.76 27.47
N PHE A 349 3.72 8.41 28.07
CA PHE A 349 3.91 9.50 29.03
C PHE A 349 3.77 9.04 30.49
N ASP A 350 3.41 7.78 30.72
CA ASP A 350 3.35 7.14 32.04
C ASP A 350 4.76 6.74 32.54
N ASP A 351 4.82 6.14 33.73
CA ASP A 351 6.05 5.59 34.31
C ASP A 351 6.70 4.57 33.36
N ALA A 352 8.03 4.63 33.27
CA ALA A 352 8.79 3.73 32.41
C ALA A 352 8.51 2.25 32.72
N GLY A 353 8.25 1.89 33.98
CA GLY A 353 7.91 0.51 34.34
C GLY A 353 6.55 0.06 33.79
N ASN A 354 5.55 0.94 33.75
CA ASN A 354 4.24 0.65 33.16
C ASN A 354 4.35 0.44 31.64
N LEU A 355 5.07 1.33 30.96
CA LEU A 355 5.36 1.20 29.54
C LEU A 355 6.11 -0.11 29.23
N PHE A 356 7.15 -0.43 30.00
CA PHE A 356 7.93 -1.65 29.78
C PHE A 356 7.10 -2.91 30.05
N ARG A 357 6.20 -2.86 31.04
CA ARG A 357 5.28 -3.97 31.32
C ARG A 357 4.34 -4.18 30.15
N ALA A 358 3.70 -3.11 29.68
CA ALA A 358 2.80 -3.17 28.51
C ALA A 358 3.53 -3.72 27.27
N MET A 359 4.77 -3.28 27.03
CA MET A 359 5.59 -3.78 25.93
C MET A 359 5.96 -5.26 26.03
N ARG A 360 6.20 -5.76 27.25
CA ARG A 360 6.57 -7.15 27.51
C ARG A 360 5.38 -8.09 27.45
N ASP A 361 4.27 -7.67 28.04
CA ASP A 361 3.08 -8.51 28.23
C ASP A 361 2.18 -8.51 26.99
N ASP A 362 2.43 -7.61 26.02
CA ASP A 362 1.73 -7.60 24.73
C ASP A 362 2.20 -8.76 23.83
N PRO A 363 1.30 -9.68 23.44
CA PRO A 363 1.66 -10.87 22.68
C PRO A 363 2.07 -10.56 21.23
N ILE A 364 1.63 -9.44 20.66
CA ILE A 364 1.99 -9.01 19.30
C ILE A 364 3.45 -8.53 19.29
N LEU A 365 3.86 -7.83 20.35
CA LEU A 365 5.23 -7.33 20.50
C LEU A 365 6.21 -8.41 20.94
N GLY A 366 5.80 -9.43 21.72
CA GLY A 366 6.62 -10.57 22.10
C GLY A 366 8.05 -10.20 22.50
N PHE A 367 8.23 -9.06 23.20
CA PHE A 367 9.53 -8.50 23.46
C PHE A 367 10.22 -9.18 24.63
N SER A 368 11.50 -9.49 24.46
CA SER A 368 12.38 -9.88 25.55
C SER A 368 12.84 -8.65 26.34
N MET A 369 13.42 -8.89 27.51
CA MET A 369 14.06 -7.82 28.29
C MET A 369 15.21 -7.14 27.53
N ALA A 370 15.85 -7.87 26.61
CA ALA A 370 16.91 -7.31 25.78
C ALA A 370 16.35 -6.32 24.75
N ASP A 371 15.22 -6.66 24.12
CA ASP A 371 14.54 -5.79 23.14
C ASP A 371 14.08 -4.48 23.79
N ILE A 372 13.51 -4.57 25.01
CA ILE A 372 13.10 -3.39 25.78
C ILE A 372 14.32 -2.54 26.15
N GLY A 373 15.43 -3.18 26.52
CA GLY A 373 16.70 -2.50 26.79
C GLY A 373 17.24 -1.75 25.57
N GLU A 374 17.23 -2.38 24.40
CA GLU A 374 17.66 -1.77 23.13
C GLU A 374 16.80 -0.54 22.78
N ILE A 375 15.48 -0.67 22.86
CA ILE A 375 14.53 0.43 22.61
C ILE A 375 14.75 1.61 23.56
N ALA A 376 14.94 1.31 24.85
CA ALA A 376 15.05 2.31 25.89
C ALA A 376 16.46 2.91 26.00
N GLY A 377 17.46 2.35 25.31
CA GLY A 377 18.87 2.69 25.50
C GLY A 377 19.36 2.36 26.92
N LYS A 378 18.86 1.27 27.53
CA LYS A 378 19.13 0.87 28.92
C LYS A 378 19.62 -0.56 29.00
N ASP A 379 20.40 -0.86 30.03
CA ASP A 379 20.82 -2.23 30.31
C ASP A 379 19.66 -3.09 30.88
N LYS A 380 19.81 -4.42 30.77
CA LYS A 380 18.80 -5.40 31.21
C LYS A 380 18.48 -5.30 32.72
N SER A 381 19.47 -4.98 33.56
CA SER A 381 19.28 -4.88 35.01
C SER A 381 18.43 -3.66 35.37
N THR A 382 18.62 -2.54 34.66
CA THR A 382 17.80 -1.34 34.81
C THR A 382 16.35 -1.60 34.39
N VAL A 383 16.12 -2.28 33.27
CA VAL A 383 14.76 -2.67 32.82
C VAL A 383 14.08 -3.57 33.87
N SER A 384 14.77 -4.59 34.36
CA SER A 384 14.24 -5.50 35.38
C SER A 384 13.86 -4.77 36.69
N ARG A 385 14.70 -3.84 37.15
CA ARG A 385 14.42 -3.02 38.34
C ARG A 385 13.17 -2.15 38.17
N GLN A 386 12.99 -1.53 37.01
CA GLN A 386 11.82 -0.69 36.73
C GLN A 386 10.53 -1.50 36.67
N LEU A 387 10.56 -2.70 36.07
CA LEU A 387 9.42 -3.63 36.07
C LEU A 387 9.07 -4.12 37.48
N GLY A 388 10.08 -4.44 38.30
CA GLY A 388 9.90 -4.89 39.68
C GLY A 388 9.33 -3.82 40.61
N ARG A 389 9.67 -2.54 40.38
CA ARG A 389 9.13 -1.41 41.17
C ARG A 389 7.62 -1.29 41.03
N VAL A 390 7.11 -1.42 39.80
CA VAL A 390 5.67 -1.31 39.54
C VAL A 390 4.92 -2.53 40.06
N ALA A 391 5.53 -3.73 40.07
CA ALA A 391 4.88 -4.92 40.63
C ALA A 391 4.58 -4.73 42.13
N LYS A 392 5.55 -4.17 42.87
CA LYS A 392 5.39 -3.86 44.30
C LYS A 392 4.38 -2.76 44.60
N MET A 393 4.21 -1.78 43.71
CA MET A 393 3.22 -0.71 43.88
C MET A 393 1.79 -1.21 43.66
N GLY A 394 1.56 -2.13 42.70
CA GLY A 394 0.24 -2.73 42.47
C GLY A 394 -0.19 -3.72 43.56
N GLU A 395 0.74 -4.46 44.17
CA GLU A 395 0.43 -5.37 45.29
C GLU A 395 0.08 -4.61 46.59
N GLY A 396 0.62 -3.40 46.79
CA GLY A 396 0.32 -2.56 47.96
C GLY A 396 -1.05 -1.86 47.92
N GLU A 397 -1.66 -1.70 46.74
CA GLU A 397 -3.03 -1.17 46.61
C GLU A 397 -4.10 -2.23 46.85
N VAL A 398 -3.80 -3.51 46.59
CA VAL A 398 -4.74 -4.63 46.83
C VAL A 398 -4.72 -5.09 48.29
N SER A 399 -3.65 -4.85 49.04
CA SER A 399 -3.55 -5.24 50.46
C SER A 399 -4.14 -4.24 51.46
N ASN A 400 -4.66 -3.09 50.98
CA ASN A 400 -5.25 -2.03 51.81
C ASN A 400 -6.73 -1.74 51.47
N GLY A 401 -7.40 -2.67 50.78
CA GLY A 401 -8.84 -2.62 50.48
C GLY A 401 -9.68 -3.42 51.47
#